data_AF-A0AAD9ZBW7-F1
#
_entry.id   AF-A0AAD9ZBW7-F1
#
_cell.length_a   1.000
_cell.length_b   1.000
_cell.length_c   1.000
_cell.angle_alpha   90.00
_cell.angle_beta   90.00
_cell.angle_gamma   90.00
#
_symmetry.space_group_name_H-M   'P 1'
#
loop_
_entity.id
_entity.type
_entity.pdbx_description
1 polymer ?
#
loop_
_entity_poly.entity_id
_entity_poly.type
_entity_poly.pdbx_seq_one_letter_code
_entity_poly.pdbx_strand_id
1 'polypeptide(L)'
;MSSTTTTTTATATTRDAIQTSPFPTIDISPFLRYDASKADLNRTAQSLSTACTSPGFFYLTNHNLSAALSNRVLSLARDFFLHTPVTEKEKLKRRDVGIGNGDGARGYQVIGDNVTQGKRDWHEALDYYRPVRDAEPTEDEVGKQPPYDLLQGINQWPSTPSGFREVYEEFISKMLELGTAVMRAMGMALGEGMEDVFVSNTRKSWWVMRAIGYPPLPDDAPEGGVSCGVHSDYGCVTLLLADETKGALQAWVEEEGGGRWVDVNPAEGALVVNIGDMMARWSEGKWKATKHRVVHRGSGYRVSVPFFFEPDWDARVPGREGEGEVVYGEYLSDKVRGNF
;
A
#
# COMPACT_ATOMS: atom_id res chain seq x y z
N MET A 1 20.50 -5.95 -54.47
CA MET A 1 19.24 -5.66 -53.77
C MET A 1 19.17 -6.59 -52.58
N SER A 2 19.64 -6.14 -51.41
CA SER A 2 19.69 -6.96 -50.20
C SER A 2 18.42 -6.69 -49.41
N SER A 3 17.58 -7.71 -49.27
CA SER A 3 16.34 -7.67 -48.48
C SER A 3 16.69 -7.96 -47.02
N THR A 4 16.61 -6.93 -46.18
CA THR A 4 16.70 -7.03 -44.73
C THR A 4 15.35 -7.47 -44.18
N THR A 5 15.31 -8.63 -43.55
CA THR A 5 14.12 -9.14 -42.86
C THR A 5 14.10 -8.57 -41.45
N THR A 6 13.29 -7.54 -41.22
CA THR A 6 13.06 -6.98 -39.88
C THR A 6 12.17 -7.95 -39.11
N THR A 7 12.72 -8.58 -38.08
CA THR A 7 11.95 -9.41 -37.15
C THR A 7 11.31 -8.48 -36.13
N THR A 8 10.02 -8.22 -36.27
CA THR A 8 9.22 -7.50 -35.28
C THR A 8 8.98 -8.42 -34.08
N THR A 9 9.67 -8.18 -32.98
CA THR A 9 9.37 -8.79 -31.68
C THR A 9 8.00 -8.28 -31.24
N ALA A 10 7.00 -9.17 -31.21
CA ALA A 10 5.67 -8.84 -30.72
C ALA A 10 5.73 -8.56 -29.21
N THR A 11 5.33 -7.35 -28.82
CA THR A 11 5.06 -6.99 -27.43
C THR A 11 3.88 -7.82 -26.94
N ALA A 12 4.11 -8.66 -25.93
CA ALA A 12 3.02 -9.36 -25.22
C ALA A 12 2.04 -8.32 -24.67
N THR A 13 0.74 -8.55 -24.91
CA THR A 13 -0.31 -7.59 -24.59
C THR A 13 -0.69 -7.66 -23.10
N THR A 14 -1.34 -6.63 -22.58
CA THR A 14 -1.81 -6.51 -21.19
C THR A 14 -2.62 -7.70 -20.67
N ARG A 15 -3.37 -8.36 -21.57
CA ARG A 15 -4.09 -9.60 -21.27
C ARG A 15 -3.14 -10.74 -20.92
N ASP A 16 -1.98 -10.84 -21.57
CA ASP A 16 -1.05 -11.96 -21.39
C ASP A 16 -0.38 -11.96 -20.00
N ALA A 17 -0.11 -10.78 -19.43
CA ALA A 17 0.49 -10.64 -18.10
C ALA A 17 -0.51 -11.01 -16.98
N ILE A 18 -1.78 -10.62 -17.12
CA ILE A 18 -2.85 -10.98 -16.18
C ILE A 18 -3.19 -12.47 -16.33
N GLN A 19 -3.25 -12.99 -17.55
CA GLN A 19 -3.68 -14.35 -17.85
C GLN A 19 -2.66 -15.42 -17.44
N THR A 20 -1.41 -15.03 -17.15
CA THR A 20 -0.35 -15.91 -16.64
C THR A 20 -0.11 -15.77 -15.13
N SER A 21 -0.76 -14.81 -14.47
CA SER A 21 -0.68 -14.64 -13.02
C SER A 21 -1.55 -15.68 -12.29
N PRO A 22 -1.06 -16.29 -11.20
CA PRO A 22 -1.90 -17.14 -10.35
C PRO A 22 -2.82 -16.34 -9.42
N PHE A 23 -2.66 -15.02 -9.34
CA PHE A 23 -3.53 -14.14 -8.55
C PHE A 23 -4.76 -13.71 -9.35
N PRO A 24 -5.97 -13.78 -8.77
CA PRO A 24 -7.21 -13.46 -9.48
C PRO A 24 -7.32 -11.97 -9.78
N THR A 25 -8.03 -11.64 -10.86
CA THR A 25 -8.41 -10.26 -11.19
C THR A 25 -9.89 -10.04 -10.93
N ILE A 26 -10.22 -8.95 -10.27
CA ILE A 26 -11.57 -8.64 -9.78
C ILE A 26 -12.00 -7.27 -10.30
N ASP A 27 -13.16 -7.25 -10.95
CA ASP A 27 -13.86 -6.01 -11.33
C ASP A 27 -14.64 -5.45 -10.12
N ILE A 28 -14.22 -4.29 -9.63
CA ILE A 28 -14.85 -3.61 -8.48
C ILE A 28 -15.94 -2.64 -8.88
N SER A 29 -16.15 -2.39 -10.17
CA SER A 29 -17.10 -1.38 -10.66
C SER A 29 -18.53 -1.54 -10.14
N PRO A 30 -19.07 -2.74 -9.81
CA PRO A 30 -20.38 -2.84 -9.17
C PRO A 30 -20.49 -2.10 -7.83
N PHE A 31 -19.40 -2.00 -7.07
CA PHE A 31 -19.38 -1.27 -5.79
C PHE A 31 -19.10 0.23 -5.94
N LEU A 32 -18.77 0.69 -7.15
CA LEU A 32 -18.54 2.10 -7.49
C LEU A 32 -19.71 2.74 -8.24
N ARG A 33 -20.77 1.97 -8.50
CA ARG A 33 -21.94 2.39 -9.27
C ARG A 33 -23.21 2.30 -8.43
N TYR A 34 -24.04 3.33 -8.54
CA TYR A 34 -25.34 3.37 -7.84
C TYR A 34 -26.39 2.43 -8.44
N ASP A 35 -26.25 2.05 -9.70
CA ASP A 35 -27.23 1.26 -10.46
C ASP A 35 -26.86 -0.25 -10.57
N ALA A 36 -25.86 -0.70 -9.82
CA ALA A 36 -25.44 -2.10 -9.83
C ALA A 36 -26.54 -3.02 -9.28
N SER A 37 -26.75 -4.16 -9.95
CA SER A 37 -27.72 -5.14 -9.48
C SER A 37 -27.19 -5.87 -8.23
N LYS A 38 -28.10 -6.34 -7.36
CA LYS A 38 -27.72 -7.19 -6.21
C LYS A 38 -26.95 -8.45 -6.65
N ALA A 39 -27.24 -8.97 -7.84
CA ALA A 39 -26.54 -10.13 -8.39
C ALA A 39 -25.07 -9.81 -8.74
N ASP A 40 -24.80 -8.62 -9.28
CA ASP A 40 -23.44 -8.19 -9.60
C ASP A 40 -22.64 -7.88 -8.34
N LEU A 41 -23.26 -7.22 -7.35
CA LEU A 41 -22.66 -6.98 -6.03
C LEU A 41 -22.25 -8.30 -5.37
N ASN A 42 -23.18 -9.27 -5.30
CA ASN A 42 -22.90 -10.58 -4.73
C ASN A 42 -21.78 -11.33 -5.47
N ARG A 43 -21.73 -11.24 -6.81
CA ARG A 43 -20.68 -11.88 -7.60
C ARG A 43 -19.32 -11.29 -7.29
N THR A 44 -19.19 -9.96 -7.29
CA THR A 44 -17.93 -9.28 -6.94
C THR A 44 -17.50 -9.59 -5.50
N ALA A 45 -18.44 -9.57 -4.55
CA ALA A 45 -18.18 -9.94 -3.15
C ALA A 45 -17.66 -11.39 -3.03
N GLN A 46 -18.28 -12.34 -3.72
CA GLN A 46 -17.85 -13.75 -3.69
C GLN A 46 -16.44 -13.94 -4.30
N SER A 47 -16.14 -13.24 -5.39
CA SER A 47 -14.80 -13.24 -6.00
C SER A 47 -13.74 -12.70 -5.03
N LEU A 48 -14.05 -11.62 -4.30
CA LEU A 48 -13.18 -11.09 -3.24
C LEU A 48 -12.99 -12.10 -2.11
N SER A 49 -14.06 -12.71 -1.61
CA SER A 49 -13.98 -13.74 -0.55
C SER A 49 -13.04 -14.88 -0.94
N THR A 50 -13.15 -15.34 -2.18
CA THR A 50 -12.32 -16.42 -2.72
C THR A 50 -10.85 -16.00 -2.75
N ALA A 51 -10.56 -14.83 -3.29
CA ALA A 51 -9.20 -14.29 -3.34
C ALA A 51 -8.59 -14.06 -1.95
N CYS A 52 -9.38 -13.57 -0.99
CA CYS A 52 -8.95 -13.33 0.39
C CYS A 52 -8.68 -14.62 1.17
N THR A 53 -9.37 -15.72 0.85
CA THR A 53 -9.17 -17.03 1.46
C THR A 53 -7.83 -17.65 1.01
N SER A 54 -7.54 -17.55 -0.28
CA SER A 54 -6.25 -17.92 -0.86
C SER A 54 -6.10 -17.26 -2.22
N PRO A 55 -5.04 -16.47 -2.48
CA PRO A 55 -3.83 -16.32 -1.67
C PRO A 55 -3.78 -15.04 -0.83
N GLY A 56 -4.89 -14.33 -0.58
CA GLY A 56 -4.87 -13.03 0.12
C GLY A 56 -4.27 -11.88 -0.71
N PHE A 57 -4.01 -12.12 -1.99
CA PHE A 57 -3.51 -11.20 -3.01
C PHE A 57 -4.37 -11.31 -4.27
N PHE A 58 -4.66 -10.18 -4.91
CA PHE A 58 -5.44 -10.10 -6.14
C PHE A 58 -5.19 -8.80 -6.89
N TYR A 59 -5.64 -8.74 -8.13
CA TYR A 59 -5.68 -7.50 -8.92
C TYR A 59 -7.08 -6.91 -8.88
N LEU A 60 -7.16 -5.60 -8.72
CA LEU A 60 -8.42 -4.86 -8.80
C LEU A 60 -8.43 -4.06 -10.10
N THR A 61 -9.50 -4.17 -10.88
CA THR A 61 -9.70 -3.45 -12.16
C THR A 61 -10.99 -2.62 -12.12
N ASN A 62 -11.13 -1.68 -13.06
CA ASN A 62 -12.29 -0.78 -13.15
C ASN A 62 -12.54 0.00 -11.84
N HIS A 63 -11.45 0.41 -11.20
CA HIS A 63 -11.42 1.09 -9.91
C HIS A 63 -11.52 2.63 -10.00
N ASN A 64 -11.88 3.17 -11.18
CA ASN A 64 -12.02 4.61 -11.46
C ASN A 64 -10.77 5.48 -11.25
N LEU A 65 -9.58 4.90 -11.09
CA LEU A 65 -8.33 5.66 -11.11
C LEU A 65 -7.90 5.86 -12.56
N SER A 66 -7.69 7.11 -12.97
CA SER A 66 -7.25 7.40 -14.34
C SER A 66 -5.79 7.02 -14.54
N ALA A 67 -5.45 6.59 -15.77
CA ALA A 67 -4.06 6.34 -16.14
C ALA A 67 -3.21 7.62 -16.02
N ALA A 68 -3.79 8.78 -16.32
CA ALA A 68 -3.11 10.07 -16.18
C ALA A 68 -2.71 10.37 -14.72
N LEU A 69 -3.62 10.17 -13.76
CA LEU A 69 -3.32 10.36 -12.34
C LEU A 69 -2.28 9.33 -11.86
N SER A 70 -2.44 8.06 -12.23
CA SER A 70 -1.50 6.98 -11.87
C SER A 70 -0.08 7.30 -12.35
N ASN A 71 0.06 7.73 -13.61
CA ASN A 71 1.35 8.08 -14.20
C ASN A 71 1.97 9.29 -13.52
N ARG A 72 1.17 10.32 -13.18
CA ARG A 72 1.67 11.50 -12.47
C ARG A 72 2.14 11.19 -11.05
N VAL A 73 1.42 10.36 -10.31
CA VAL A 73 1.82 9.92 -8.96
C VAL A 73 3.17 9.23 -8.99
N LEU A 74 3.35 8.27 -9.91
CA LEU A 74 4.59 7.52 -10.07
C LEU A 74 5.74 8.39 -10.60
N SER A 75 5.47 9.29 -11.56
CA SER A 75 6.50 10.19 -12.10
C SER A 75 7.00 11.16 -11.05
N LEU A 76 6.11 11.77 -10.26
CA LEU A 76 6.50 12.72 -9.21
C LEU A 76 7.32 12.05 -8.10
N ALA A 77 6.99 10.82 -7.70
CA ALA A 77 7.82 10.06 -6.77
C ALA A 77 9.20 9.77 -7.39
N ARG A 78 9.25 9.31 -8.64
CA ARG A 78 10.51 9.05 -9.34
C ARG A 78 11.38 10.30 -9.44
N ASP A 79 10.79 11.43 -9.82
CA ASP A 79 11.48 12.71 -9.93
C ASP A 79 11.99 13.19 -8.57
N PHE A 80 11.18 13.05 -7.51
CA PHE A 80 11.62 13.34 -6.16
C PHE A 80 12.86 12.51 -5.78
N PHE A 81 12.81 11.19 -5.98
CA PHE A 81 13.91 10.32 -5.57
C PHE A 81 15.18 10.49 -6.43
N LEU A 82 15.04 10.70 -7.73
CA LEU A 82 16.19 10.79 -8.64
C LEU A 82 16.78 12.20 -8.77
N HIS A 83 15.97 13.25 -8.58
CA HIS A 83 16.34 14.61 -9.00
C HIS A 83 16.28 15.65 -7.87
N THR A 84 15.58 15.38 -6.75
CA THR A 84 15.60 16.30 -5.61
C THR A 84 16.94 16.20 -4.86
N PRO A 85 17.65 17.30 -4.62
CA PRO A 85 18.91 17.29 -3.88
C PRO A 85 18.74 16.69 -2.48
N VAL A 86 19.74 15.92 -2.01
CA VAL A 86 19.72 15.29 -0.68
C VAL A 86 19.42 16.30 0.43
N THR A 87 20.00 17.50 0.34
CA THR A 87 19.74 18.58 1.33
C THR A 87 18.29 19.01 1.40
N GLU A 88 17.53 18.91 0.30
CA GLU A 88 16.10 19.21 0.28
C GLU A 88 15.28 18.02 0.80
N LYS A 89 15.67 16.78 0.46
CA LYS A 89 15.02 15.57 1.03
C LYS A 89 15.16 15.53 2.56
N GLU A 90 16.34 15.85 3.10
CA GLU A 90 16.62 15.88 4.54
C GLU A 90 15.77 16.90 5.32
N LYS A 91 15.27 17.96 4.67
CA LYS A 91 14.32 18.89 5.33
C LYS A 91 13.02 18.19 5.71
N LEU A 92 12.62 17.20 4.93
CA LEU A 92 11.39 16.42 5.11
C LEU A 92 11.59 15.20 6.00
N LYS A 93 12.79 14.99 6.56
CA LYS A 93 13.14 13.77 7.28
C LYS A 93 12.11 13.41 8.35
N ARG A 94 11.82 12.11 8.48
CA ARG A 94 11.10 11.55 9.63
C ARG A 94 11.81 11.97 10.92
N ARG A 95 11.04 12.50 11.87
CA ARG A 95 11.54 12.90 13.19
C ARG A 95 10.73 12.21 14.27
N ASP A 96 11.41 11.86 15.36
CA ASP A 96 10.75 11.28 16.53
C ASP A 96 9.87 12.31 17.23
N VAL A 97 8.93 11.80 18.04
CA VAL A 97 8.06 12.62 18.88
C VAL A 97 8.90 13.56 19.75
N GLY A 98 8.50 14.84 19.80
CA GLY A 98 9.20 15.88 20.55
C GLY A 98 10.34 16.58 19.80
N ILE A 99 10.69 16.13 18.59
CA ILE A 99 11.73 16.75 17.75
C ILE A 99 11.09 17.52 16.58
N GLY A 100 11.08 18.85 16.65
CA GLY A 100 10.57 19.70 15.55
C GLY A 100 9.08 19.49 15.30
N ASN A 101 8.70 19.03 14.09
CA ASN A 101 7.32 18.61 13.77
C ASN A 101 7.18 17.07 13.75
N GLY A 102 8.08 16.36 14.43
CA GLY A 102 8.14 14.90 14.45
C GLY A 102 6.99 14.26 15.21
N ASP A 103 6.43 13.20 14.62
CA ASP A 103 5.39 12.34 15.19
C ASP A 103 5.82 10.86 15.22
N GLY A 104 7.10 10.59 14.94
CA GLY A 104 7.63 9.24 14.88
C GLY A 104 7.39 8.48 13.58
N ALA A 105 6.68 9.02 12.57
CA ALA A 105 6.29 8.24 11.40
C ALA A 105 6.32 8.98 10.06
N ARG A 106 5.83 10.23 9.99
CA ARG A 106 5.69 10.98 8.73
C ARG A 106 7.01 11.54 8.23
N GLY A 107 7.17 11.60 6.92
CA GLY A 107 8.29 12.27 6.24
C GLY A 107 9.25 11.30 5.53
N TYR A 108 10.39 11.85 5.12
CA TYR A 108 11.41 11.18 4.34
C TYR A 108 12.26 10.23 5.20
N GLN A 109 12.49 9.02 4.70
CA GLN A 109 13.33 7.99 5.30
C GLN A 109 14.43 7.65 4.31
N VAL A 110 15.68 7.66 4.79
CA VAL A 110 16.84 7.30 3.95
C VAL A 110 16.95 5.79 3.82
N ILE A 111 17.75 5.35 2.84
CA ILE A 111 18.04 3.94 2.64
C ILE A 111 18.57 3.30 3.93
N GLY A 112 17.93 2.21 4.33
CA GLY A 112 18.29 1.46 5.53
C GLY A 112 17.66 1.95 6.83
N ASP A 113 16.84 3.01 6.83
CA ASP A 113 16.12 3.45 8.03
C ASP A 113 15.09 2.41 8.50
N ASN A 114 14.39 1.74 7.57
CA ASN A 114 13.43 0.69 7.90
C ASN A 114 14.13 -0.63 8.24
N VAL A 115 13.67 -1.30 9.30
CA VAL A 115 14.19 -2.60 9.73
C VAL A 115 13.08 -3.65 9.70
N THR A 116 13.23 -4.65 8.82
CA THR A 116 12.31 -5.79 8.73
C THR A 116 13.01 -7.05 9.22
N GLN A 117 12.44 -7.70 10.25
CA GLN A 117 13.02 -8.90 10.90
C GLN A 117 14.49 -8.74 11.30
N GLY A 118 14.86 -7.56 11.81
CA GLY A 118 16.23 -7.25 12.25
C GLY A 118 17.23 -6.97 11.12
N LYS A 119 16.78 -6.85 9.87
CA LYS A 119 17.61 -6.48 8.72
C LYS A 119 17.15 -5.14 8.16
N ARG A 120 18.10 -4.28 7.79
CA ARG A 120 17.82 -3.00 7.15
C ARG A 120 17.33 -3.24 5.72
N ASP A 121 16.24 -2.58 5.36
CA ASP A 121 15.67 -2.63 4.03
C ASP A 121 16.41 -1.70 3.06
N TRP A 122 16.57 -2.13 1.81
CA TRP A 122 17.24 -1.36 0.75
C TRP A 122 16.23 -0.53 -0.06
N HIS A 123 15.62 0.46 0.58
CA HIS A 123 14.74 1.46 -0.04
C HIS A 123 14.76 2.78 0.73
N GLU A 124 14.47 3.88 0.03
CA GLU A 124 14.11 5.17 0.62
C GLU A 124 12.60 5.40 0.47
N ALA A 125 11.99 6.20 1.36
CA ALA A 125 10.55 6.43 1.35
C ALA A 125 10.14 7.84 1.76
N LEU A 126 8.96 8.26 1.32
CA LEU A 126 8.19 9.39 1.87
C LEU A 126 6.89 8.84 2.44
N ASP A 127 6.74 8.94 3.76
CA ASP A 127 5.59 8.41 4.47
C ASP A 127 4.58 9.51 4.83
N TYR A 128 3.32 9.23 4.51
CA TYR A 128 2.16 10.09 4.74
C TYR A 128 1.11 9.30 5.50
N TYR A 129 0.40 9.99 6.38
CA TYR A 129 -0.65 9.39 7.21
C TYR A 129 -1.83 10.34 7.29
N ARG A 130 -3.01 9.82 7.65
CA ARG A 130 -4.19 10.63 7.96
C ARG A 130 -3.82 11.77 8.92
N PRO A 131 -3.89 13.06 8.51
CA PRO A 131 -3.55 14.15 9.42
C PRO A 131 -4.61 14.24 10.53
N VAL A 132 -4.18 14.61 11.74
CA VAL A 132 -5.07 14.75 12.92
C VAL A 132 -5.54 16.19 13.11
N ARG A 133 -4.98 17.11 12.32
CA ARG A 133 -5.38 18.52 12.20
C ARG A 133 -5.46 18.89 10.72
N ASP A 134 -6.37 19.80 10.39
CA ASP A 134 -6.56 20.26 9.00
C ASP A 134 -5.57 21.36 8.59
N ALA A 135 -4.84 21.96 9.54
CA ALA A 135 -3.92 23.07 9.30
C ALA A 135 -2.60 22.92 10.05
N GLU A 136 -1.56 23.57 9.50
CA GLU A 136 -0.28 23.82 10.17
C GLU A 136 -0.50 24.54 11.51
N PRO A 137 0.38 24.36 12.51
CA PRO A 137 0.36 25.15 13.73
C PRO A 137 0.39 26.66 13.41
N THR A 138 -0.42 27.43 14.11
CA THR A 138 -0.36 28.91 14.06
C THR A 138 0.97 29.43 14.61
N GLU A 139 1.38 30.66 14.28
CA GLU A 139 2.63 31.25 14.79
C GLU A 139 2.73 31.22 16.34
N ASP A 140 1.60 31.31 17.04
CA ASP A 140 1.51 31.23 18.51
C ASP A 140 1.67 29.79 19.08
N GLU A 141 1.55 28.77 18.23
CA GLU A 141 1.79 27.36 18.53
C GLU A 141 3.22 26.93 18.18
N VAL A 142 3.90 27.64 17.27
CA VAL A 142 5.29 27.39 16.87
C VAL A 142 6.24 27.63 18.06
N GLY A 143 7.10 26.65 18.36
CA GLY A 143 8.13 26.76 19.42
C GLY A 143 7.68 26.30 20.82
N LYS A 144 6.38 26.04 21.02
CA LYS A 144 5.92 25.11 22.05
C LYS A 144 6.10 23.73 21.41
N GLN A 145 7.05 22.93 21.89
CA GLN A 145 7.43 21.62 21.31
C GLN A 145 6.21 20.86 20.77
N PRO A 146 6.32 20.18 19.62
CA PRO A 146 5.15 19.87 18.79
C PRO A 146 4.04 19.23 19.63
N PRO A 147 2.76 19.63 19.46
CA PRO A 147 1.64 19.12 20.24
C PRO A 147 1.22 17.69 19.81
N TYR A 148 2.11 16.91 19.20
CA TYR A 148 1.75 15.70 18.48
C TYR A 148 2.23 14.45 19.22
N ASP A 149 1.28 13.54 19.48
CA ASP A 149 1.58 12.18 19.91
C ASP A 149 2.11 11.34 18.75
N LEU A 150 2.61 10.13 19.06
CA LEU A 150 3.00 9.14 18.07
C LEU A 150 1.90 8.95 17.02
N LEU A 151 2.26 9.03 15.73
CA LEU A 151 1.36 8.93 14.56
C LEU A 151 0.34 10.07 14.41
N GLN A 152 0.36 11.09 15.26
CA GLN A 152 -0.68 12.13 15.29
C GLN A 152 -0.20 13.52 14.80
N GLY A 153 0.57 13.56 13.71
CA GLY A 153 1.11 14.79 13.13
C GLY A 153 0.42 15.28 11.84
N ILE A 154 1.14 16.17 11.15
CA ILE A 154 0.81 16.75 9.84
C ILE A 154 1.78 16.22 8.77
N ASN A 155 1.32 16.15 7.52
CA ASN A 155 2.12 15.63 6.42
C ASN A 155 3.18 16.63 5.94
N GLN A 156 4.41 16.16 5.75
CA GLN A 156 5.52 16.95 5.21
C GLN A 156 5.59 16.77 3.69
N TRP A 157 5.17 17.79 2.94
CA TRP A 157 5.10 17.73 1.48
C TRP A 157 6.37 18.32 0.82
N PRO A 158 6.95 17.65 -0.19
CA PRO A 158 8.05 18.23 -0.95
C PRO A 158 7.56 19.42 -1.79
N SER A 159 8.38 20.47 -1.87
CA SER A 159 8.19 21.59 -2.79
C SER A 159 8.78 21.32 -4.18
N THR A 160 9.68 20.34 -4.28
CA THR A 160 10.33 19.89 -5.52
C THR A 160 10.25 18.36 -5.61
N PRO A 161 9.68 17.78 -6.68
CA PRO A 161 9.08 18.46 -7.84
C PRO A 161 7.79 19.23 -7.47
N SER A 162 7.45 20.25 -8.26
CA SER A 162 6.23 21.04 -8.04
C SER A 162 4.97 20.23 -8.34
N GLY A 163 3.86 20.57 -7.68
CA GLY A 163 2.58 19.86 -7.86
C GLY A 163 2.49 18.52 -7.12
N PHE A 164 3.49 18.17 -6.29
CA PHE A 164 3.52 16.88 -5.59
C PHE A 164 2.33 16.73 -4.65
N ARG A 165 2.11 17.72 -3.79
CA ARG A 165 1.03 17.71 -2.79
C ARG A 165 -0.33 17.56 -3.45
N GLU A 166 -0.63 18.39 -4.44
CA GLU A 166 -1.94 18.45 -5.08
C GLU A 166 -2.31 17.13 -5.75
N VAL A 167 -1.34 16.51 -6.45
CA VAL A 167 -1.54 15.22 -7.12
C VAL A 167 -1.70 14.09 -6.11
N TYR A 168 -0.91 14.10 -5.03
CA TYR A 168 -0.98 13.07 -4.01
C TYR A 168 -2.25 13.19 -3.16
N GLU A 169 -2.73 14.39 -2.86
CA GLU A 169 -4.02 14.61 -2.20
C GLU A 169 -5.21 14.16 -3.09
N GLU A 170 -5.14 14.40 -4.41
CA GLU A 170 -6.11 13.84 -5.37
C GLU A 170 -6.10 12.31 -5.36
N PHE A 171 -4.90 11.70 -5.36
CA PHE A 171 -4.73 10.26 -5.31
C PHE A 171 -5.25 9.66 -3.99
N ILE A 172 -4.92 10.26 -2.83
CA ILE A 172 -5.43 9.86 -1.51
C ILE A 172 -6.96 9.87 -1.52
N SER A 173 -7.58 10.93 -2.02
CA SER A 173 -9.04 11.04 -2.11
C SER A 173 -9.65 9.87 -2.89
N LYS A 174 -9.07 9.52 -4.04
CA LYS A 174 -9.51 8.37 -4.85
C LYS A 174 -9.28 7.03 -4.15
N MET A 175 -8.18 6.86 -3.43
CA MET A 175 -7.92 5.64 -2.67
C MET A 175 -8.87 5.49 -1.47
N LEU A 176 -9.31 6.58 -0.86
CA LEU A 176 -10.32 6.55 0.21
C LEU A 176 -11.71 6.15 -0.31
N GLU A 177 -12.13 6.70 -1.45
CA GLU A 177 -13.35 6.27 -2.14
C GLU A 177 -13.30 4.77 -2.48
N LEU A 178 -12.18 4.32 -3.07
CA LEU A 178 -11.97 2.93 -3.47
C LEU A 178 -11.89 1.99 -2.27
N GLY A 179 -11.14 2.34 -1.23
CA GLY A 179 -11.02 1.56 -0.01
C GLY A 179 -12.36 1.36 0.68
N THR A 180 -13.20 2.41 0.73
CA THR A 180 -14.59 2.30 1.23
C THR A 180 -15.41 1.29 0.41
N ALA A 181 -15.31 1.33 -0.92
CA ALA A 181 -16.00 0.38 -1.80
C ALA A 181 -15.51 -1.07 -1.60
N VAL A 182 -14.20 -1.26 -1.41
CA VAL A 182 -13.60 -2.57 -1.11
C VAL A 182 -14.07 -3.08 0.25
N MET A 183 -14.08 -2.25 1.29
CA MET A 183 -14.58 -2.64 2.62
C MET A 183 -16.05 -3.04 2.60
N ARG A 184 -16.89 -2.33 1.82
CA ARG A 184 -18.29 -2.72 1.60
C ARG A 184 -18.41 -4.10 0.96
N ALA A 185 -17.65 -4.32 -0.11
CA ALA A 185 -17.65 -5.59 -0.82
C ALA A 185 -17.16 -6.76 0.05
N MET A 186 -16.11 -6.52 0.85
CA MET A 186 -15.62 -7.49 1.82
C MET A 186 -16.65 -7.76 2.91
N GLY A 187 -17.28 -6.74 3.49
CA GLY A 187 -18.32 -6.95 4.50
C GLY A 187 -19.48 -7.78 3.96
N MET A 188 -19.97 -7.46 2.76
CA MET A 188 -20.99 -8.27 2.06
C MET A 188 -20.53 -9.71 1.82
N ALA A 189 -19.26 -9.91 1.48
CA ALA A 189 -18.68 -11.22 1.23
C ALA A 189 -18.56 -12.10 2.49
N LEU A 190 -18.40 -11.47 3.66
CA LEU A 190 -18.18 -12.17 4.92
C LEU A 190 -19.48 -12.64 5.58
N GLY A 191 -20.57 -11.87 5.42
CA GLY A 191 -21.89 -12.28 5.89
C GLY A 191 -22.85 -11.12 6.17
N GLU A 192 -24.05 -11.49 6.60
CA GLU A 192 -25.10 -10.53 6.97
C GLU A 192 -24.62 -9.59 8.09
N GLY A 193 -24.87 -8.29 7.93
CA GLY A 193 -24.48 -7.24 8.89
C GLY A 193 -23.01 -6.82 8.85
N MET A 194 -22.13 -7.58 8.21
CA MET A 194 -20.69 -7.29 8.20
C MET A 194 -20.31 -6.07 7.34
N GLU A 195 -21.10 -5.72 6.32
CA GLU A 195 -20.93 -4.45 5.58
C GLU A 195 -20.98 -3.25 6.54
N ASP A 196 -21.96 -3.20 7.43
CA ASP A 196 -22.10 -2.10 8.39
C ASP A 196 -20.98 -2.09 9.42
N VAL A 197 -20.57 -3.28 9.91
CA VAL A 197 -19.43 -3.41 10.84
C VAL A 197 -18.17 -2.83 10.20
N PHE A 198 -17.86 -3.21 8.97
CA PHE A 198 -16.63 -2.78 8.30
C PHE A 198 -16.65 -1.29 8.00
N VAL A 199 -17.73 -0.81 7.37
CA VAL A 199 -17.84 0.61 7.00
C VAL A 199 -17.87 1.50 8.24
N SER A 200 -18.52 1.09 9.33
CA SER A 200 -18.57 1.89 10.56
C SER A 200 -17.23 1.99 11.27
N ASN A 201 -16.38 0.97 11.16
CA ASN A 201 -15.04 0.95 11.74
C ASN A 201 -13.95 1.51 10.81
N THR A 202 -14.30 2.00 9.61
CA THR A 202 -13.35 2.60 8.66
C THR A 202 -13.83 3.95 8.12
N ARG A 203 -14.72 4.66 8.84
CA ARG A 203 -15.29 5.95 8.38
C ARG A 203 -14.25 7.06 8.36
N LYS A 204 -13.34 7.04 9.32
CA LYS A 204 -12.19 7.93 9.47
C LYS A 204 -10.90 7.12 9.34
N SER A 205 -10.87 6.20 8.36
CA SER A 205 -9.75 5.27 8.10
C SER A 205 -8.42 5.93 8.42
N TRP A 206 -7.64 5.34 9.31
CA TRP A 206 -6.32 5.83 9.68
C TRP A 206 -5.28 5.51 8.60
N TRP A 207 -5.57 5.97 7.38
CA TRP A 207 -4.85 5.59 6.19
C TRP A 207 -3.37 5.95 6.30
N VAL A 208 -2.57 5.12 5.65
CA VAL A 208 -1.14 5.32 5.46
C VAL A 208 -0.86 5.28 3.97
N MET A 209 0.05 6.12 3.50
CA MET A 209 0.52 6.07 2.12
C MET A 209 2.02 6.26 2.13
N ARG A 210 2.72 5.40 1.39
CA ARG A 210 4.17 5.49 1.27
C ARG A 210 4.51 5.66 -0.19
N ALA A 211 5.26 6.69 -0.57
CA ALA A 211 5.98 6.66 -1.84
C ALA A 211 7.34 6.01 -1.56
N ILE A 212 7.66 4.91 -2.24
CA ILE A 212 8.86 4.12 -1.96
C ILE A 212 9.73 4.05 -3.21
N GLY A 213 11.00 4.37 -3.04
CA GLY A 213 12.04 4.31 -4.06
C GLY A 213 13.02 3.17 -3.80
N TYR A 214 13.26 2.36 -4.81
CA TYR A 214 14.14 1.20 -4.77
C TYR A 214 15.27 1.39 -5.77
N PRO A 215 16.47 1.81 -5.32
CA PRO A 215 17.65 1.75 -6.15
C PRO A 215 18.03 0.29 -6.44
N PRO A 216 18.86 0.04 -7.47
CA PRO A 216 19.48 -1.26 -7.66
C PRO A 216 20.14 -1.76 -6.36
N LEU A 217 20.04 -3.07 -6.13
CA LEU A 217 20.79 -3.71 -5.05
C LEU A 217 22.30 -3.57 -5.31
N PRO A 218 23.12 -3.40 -4.25
CA PRO A 218 24.57 -3.36 -4.40
C PRO A 218 25.12 -4.72 -4.85
N ASP A 219 26.27 -4.72 -5.51
CA ASP A 219 26.88 -5.93 -6.11
C ASP A 219 27.20 -7.02 -5.08
N ASP A 220 27.41 -6.65 -3.81
CA ASP A 220 27.68 -7.55 -2.69
C ASP A 220 26.41 -7.94 -1.91
N ALA A 221 25.23 -7.55 -2.39
CA ALA A 221 23.98 -7.99 -1.79
C ALA A 221 23.89 -9.53 -1.81
N PRO A 222 23.46 -10.18 -0.72
CA PRO A 222 23.23 -11.62 -0.71
C PRO A 222 22.33 -12.05 -1.88
N GLU A 223 22.44 -13.29 -2.34
CA GLU A 223 21.68 -13.84 -3.49
C GLU A 223 20.14 -13.72 -3.36
N GLY A 224 19.64 -13.42 -2.15
CA GLY A 224 18.25 -13.06 -1.86
C GLY A 224 18.02 -11.60 -1.48
N GLY A 225 18.88 -10.68 -1.92
CA GLY A 225 18.98 -9.27 -1.50
C GLY A 225 17.64 -8.63 -1.20
N VAL A 226 17.51 -8.07 0.00
CA VAL A 226 16.20 -7.67 0.53
C VAL A 226 16.03 -6.18 0.28
N SER A 227 15.22 -5.85 -0.73
CA SER A 227 14.76 -4.49 -0.92
C SER A 227 13.78 -4.13 0.18
N CYS A 228 12.78 -4.97 0.44
CA CYS A 228 11.92 -4.91 1.63
C CYS A 228 11.68 -6.32 2.17
N GLY A 229 11.90 -6.52 3.47
CA GLY A 229 11.88 -7.83 4.11
C GLY A 229 10.52 -8.53 4.11
N VAL A 230 10.53 -9.78 4.58
CA VAL A 230 9.30 -10.58 4.68
C VAL A 230 8.40 -10.04 5.78
N HIS A 231 7.19 -9.63 5.44
CA HIS A 231 6.19 -9.13 6.38
C HIS A 231 4.76 -9.41 5.90
N SER A 232 3.79 -9.22 6.78
CA SER A 232 2.38 -9.00 6.45
C SER A 232 2.01 -7.57 6.84
N ASP A 233 0.99 -7.02 6.17
CA ASP A 233 0.49 -5.69 6.50
C ASP A 233 -0.42 -5.72 7.72
N TYR A 234 -0.45 -4.61 8.46
CA TYR A 234 -1.05 -4.57 9.80
C TYR A 234 -2.56 -4.36 9.77
N GLY A 235 -3.07 -3.50 8.90
CA GLY A 235 -4.46 -3.07 8.94
C GLY A 235 -5.39 -3.83 8.00
N CYS A 236 -6.19 -3.13 7.20
CA CYS A 236 -7.25 -3.78 6.41
C CYS A 236 -6.79 -4.17 5.01
N VAL A 237 -6.57 -3.18 4.14
CA VAL A 237 -6.34 -3.40 2.72
C VAL A 237 -5.22 -2.51 2.21
N THR A 238 -4.28 -3.12 1.51
CA THR A 238 -3.22 -2.40 0.79
C THR A 238 -3.62 -2.29 -0.68
N LEU A 239 -3.75 -1.06 -1.17
CA LEU A 239 -3.99 -0.71 -2.57
C LEU A 239 -2.66 -0.22 -3.17
N LEU A 240 -2.00 -1.08 -3.94
CA LEU A 240 -0.66 -0.82 -4.45
C LEU A 240 -0.69 -0.35 -5.91
N LEU A 241 -0.21 0.88 -6.12
CA LEU A 241 0.21 1.38 -7.41
C LEU A 241 1.72 1.21 -7.57
N ALA A 242 2.19 0.59 -8.64
CA ALA A 242 3.61 0.38 -8.90
C ALA A 242 3.96 0.70 -10.35
N ASP A 243 5.23 1.04 -10.61
CA ASP A 243 5.73 1.15 -11.99
C ASP A 243 5.78 -0.22 -12.69
N GLU A 244 6.23 -0.25 -13.95
CA GLU A 244 6.24 -1.46 -14.78
C GLU A 244 7.30 -2.51 -14.39
N THR A 245 8.05 -2.31 -13.30
CA THR A 245 9.12 -3.23 -12.88
C THR A 245 8.56 -4.59 -12.47
N LYS A 246 8.94 -5.63 -13.22
CA LYS A 246 8.54 -7.03 -13.01
C LYS A 246 9.50 -7.78 -12.08
N GLY A 247 9.02 -8.86 -11.47
CA GLY A 247 9.80 -9.81 -10.65
C GLY A 247 10.30 -9.26 -9.31
N ALA A 248 9.81 -8.08 -8.91
CA ALA A 248 10.24 -7.40 -7.69
C ALA A 248 9.40 -7.77 -6.47
N LEU A 249 8.08 -7.51 -6.51
CA LEU A 249 7.16 -7.89 -5.44
C LEU A 249 6.88 -9.40 -5.52
N GLN A 250 6.98 -10.08 -4.38
CA GLN A 250 6.69 -11.50 -4.27
C GLN A 250 5.74 -11.76 -3.10
N ALA A 251 4.70 -12.55 -3.33
CA ALA A 251 3.79 -13.03 -2.30
C ALA A 251 4.03 -14.52 -2.03
N TRP A 252 3.85 -14.92 -0.77
CA TRP A 252 3.95 -16.31 -0.36
C TRP A 252 2.65 -17.05 -0.69
N VAL A 253 2.75 -18.12 -1.47
CA VAL A 253 1.61 -18.98 -1.80
C VAL A 253 1.84 -20.36 -1.17
N GLU A 254 0.90 -20.79 -0.35
CA GLU A 254 0.89 -22.14 0.24
C GLU A 254 0.39 -23.17 -0.77
N GLU A 255 1.07 -24.31 -0.85
CA GLU A 255 0.77 -25.42 -1.77
C GLU A 255 0.90 -26.77 -1.02
N GLU A 256 0.45 -27.87 -1.61
CA GLU A 256 0.67 -29.19 -1.00
C GLU A 256 2.18 -29.50 -0.91
N GLY A 257 2.67 -29.79 0.29
CA GLY A 257 4.08 -30.10 0.52
C GLY A 257 4.99 -28.88 0.77
N GLY A 258 4.45 -27.66 0.84
CA GLY A 258 5.23 -26.48 1.23
C GLY A 258 4.60 -25.17 0.80
N GLY A 259 5.42 -24.16 0.58
CA GLY A 259 4.99 -22.92 -0.07
C GLY A 259 6.13 -22.34 -0.88
N ARG A 260 5.80 -21.39 -1.76
CA ARG A 260 6.77 -20.73 -2.62
C ARG A 260 6.48 -19.24 -2.74
N TRP A 261 7.54 -18.49 -3.04
CA TRP A 261 7.44 -17.10 -3.45
C TRP A 261 6.99 -17.03 -4.90
N VAL A 262 5.97 -16.20 -5.15
CA VAL A 262 5.39 -15.99 -6.46
C VAL A 262 5.44 -14.51 -6.80
N ASP A 263 5.96 -14.19 -7.97
CA ASP A 263 6.04 -12.81 -8.43
C ASP A 263 4.63 -12.22 -8.64
N VAL A 264 4.41 -11.04 -8.10
CA VAL A 264 3.19 -10.24 -8.28
C VAL A 264 3.54 -9.09 -9.21
N ASN A 265 3.46 -9.34 -10.51
CA ASN A 265 3.85 -8.36 -11.51
C ASN A 265 2.81 -7.23 -11.62
N PRO A 266 3.23 -5.96 -11.75
CA PRO A 266 2.31 -4.87 -12.08
C PRO A 266 1.54 -5.16 -13.37
N ALA A 267 0.26 -4.82 -13.40
CA ALA A 267 -0.62 -5.01 -14.55
C ALA A 267 -1.29 -3.69 -14.93
N GLU A 268 -1.23 -3.34 -16.21
CA GLU A 268 -1.79 -2.09 -16.71
C GLU A 268 -3.30 -2.00 -16.44
N GLY A 269 -3.75 -0.86 -15.88
CA GLY A 269 -5.16 -0.65 -15.54
C GLY A 269 -5.65 -1.43 -14.32
N ALA A 270 -4.73 -2.03 -13.55
CA ALA A 270 -5.03 -2.71 -12.31
C ALA A 270 -4.17 -2.21 -11.15
N LEU A 271 -4.74 -2.26 -9.94
CA LEU A 271 -3.99 -2.16 -8.70
C LEU A 271 -3.71 -3.57 -8.18
N VAL A 272 -2.51 -3.77 -7.63
CA VAL A 272 -2.24 -4.96 -6.81
C VAL A 272 -2.88 -4.71 -5.45
N VAL A 273 -3.58 -5.70 -4.92
CA VAL A 273 -4.26 -5.59 -3.64
C VAL A 273 -3.94 -6.80 -2.78
N ASN A 274 -3.66 -6.55 -1.50
CA ASN A 274 -3.60 -7.58 -0.47
C ASN A 274 -4.31 -7.11 0.79
N ILE A 275 -4.63 -8.07 1.66
CA ILE A 275 -5.25 -7.79 2.95
C ILE A 275 -4.23 -7.90 4.08
N GLY A 276 -4.47 -7.15 5.16
CA GLY A 276 -3.66 -7.14 6.36
C GLY A 276 -4.29 -7.90 7.53
N ASP A 277 -3.60 -7.84 8.67
CA ASP A 277 -3.94 -8.58 9.87
C ASP A 277 -5.35 -8.24 10.39
N MET A 278 -5.87 -7.01 10.24
CA MET A 278 -7.20 -6.65 10.72
C MET A 278 -8.32 -7.37 9.96
N MET A 279 -8.14 -7.61 8.66
CA MET A 279 -9.11 -8.44 7.90
C MET A 279 -9.03 -9.91 8.30
N ALA A 280 -7.84 -10.41 8.59
CA ALA A 280 -7.67 -11.76 9.11
C ALA A 280 -8.37 -11.91 10.48
N ARG A 281 -8.32 -10.89 11.35
CA ARG A 281 -9.03 -10.87 12.64
C ARG A 281 -10.55 -10.80 12.47
N TRP A 282 -11.05 -9.80 11.75
CA TRP A 282 -12.50 -9.64 11.51
C TRP A 282 -13.15 -10.83 10.81
N SER A 283 -12.41 -11.53 9.95
CA SER A 283 -12.89 -12.75 9.29
C SER A 283 -12.77 -14.01 10.14
N GLU A 284 -12.37 -13.88 11.41
CA GLU A 284 -12.08 -15.00 12.32
C GLU A 284 -11.07 -15.99 11.71
N GLY A 285 -10.16 -15.47 10.89
CA GLY A 285 -9.14 -16.26 10.23
C GLY A 285 -9.51 -16.92 8.92
N LYS A 286 -10.73 -16.72 8.42
CA LYS A 286 -11.14 -17.25 7.11
C LYS A 286 -10.30 -16.64 5.99
N TRP A 287 -9.87 -15.39 6.16
CA TRP A 287 -9.01 -14.70 5.21
C TRP A 287 -7.57 -14.57 5.71
N LYS A 288 -6.62 -14.59 4.78
CA LYS A 288 -5.19 -14.66 5.09
C LYS A 288 -4.48 -13.34 4.80
N ALA A 289 -3.85 -12.78 5.83
CA ALA A 289 -2.88 -11.71 5.68
C ALA A 289 -1.56 -12.30 5.15
N THR A 290 -1.39 -12.23 3.83
CA THR A 290 -0.34 -12.99 3.16
C THR A 290 1.01 -12.31 3.28
N LYS A 291 2.01 -13.13 3.64
CA LYS A 291 3.39 -12.68 3.69
C LYS A 291 3.86 -12.28 2.30
N HIS A 292 4.53 -11.15 2.21
CA HIS A 292 5.12 -10.65 0.99
C HIS A 292 6.49 -10.03 1.26
N ARG A 293 7.26 -9.82 0.19
CA ARG A 293 8.59 -9.19 0.21
C ARG A 293 8.87 -8.48 -1.10
N VAL A 294 9.88 -7.62 -1.12
CA VAL A 294 10.38 -7.00 -2.36
C VAL A 294 11.85 -7.37 -2.54
N VAL A 295 12.18 -7.87 -3.74
CA VAL A 295 13.55 -8.15 -4.19
C VAL A 295 13.75 -7.52 -5.57
N HIS A 296 14.23 -6.28 -5.58
CA HIS A 296 14.45 -5.54 -6.82
C HIS A 296 15.77 -5.95 -7.48
N ARG A 297 15.69 -6.75 -8.55
CA ARG A 297 16.85 -7.27 -9.31
C ARG A 297 17.17 -6.47 -10.57
N GLY A 298 16.43 -5.39 -10.83
CA GLY A 298 16.64 -4.55 -12.00
C GLY A 298 17.79 -3.57 -11.82
N SER A 299 18.39 -3.13 -12.93
CA SER A 299 19.42 -2.08 -12.94
C SER A 299 18.84 -0.66 -12.93
N GLY A 300 17.53 -0.52 -13.14
CA GLY A 300 16.82 0.77 -13.07
C GLY A 300 16.33 1.10 -11.66
N TYR A 301 15.83 2.32 -11.48
CA TYR A 301 15.22 2.76 -10.22
C TYR A 301 13.72 2.43 -10.22
N ARG A 302 13.28 1.58 -9.28
CA ARG A 302 11.87 1.18 -9.15
C ARG A 302 11.14 2.11 -8.18
N VAL A 303 9.90 2.45 -8.50
CA VAL A 303 9.01 3.22 -7.63
C VAL A 303 7.70 2.48 -7.41
N SER A 304 7.19 2.53 -6.18
CA SER A 304 5.84 2.08 -5.85
C SER A 304 5.20 2.94 -4.77
N VAL A 305 3.87 3.05 -4.81
CA VAL A 305 3.06 3.83 -3.89
C VAL A 305 1.96 2.93 -3.30
N PRO A 306 2.24 2.14 -2.25
CA PRO A 306 1.21 1.49 -1.46
C PRO A 306 0.37 2.51 -0.69
N PHE A 307 -0.95 2.34 -0.76
CA PHE A 307 -1.92 3.02 0.08
C PHE A 307 -2.60 1.98 0.99
N PHE A 308 -2.44 2.13 2.29
CA PHE A 308 -3.05 1.29 3.30
C PHE A 308 -4.34 1.95 3.75
N PHE A 309 -5.47 1.30 3.49
CA PHE A 309 -6.78 1.70 3.98
C PHE A 309 -7.04 0.91 5.26
N GLU A 310 -7.16 1.62 6.38
CA GLU A 310 -7.03 1.04 7.72
C GLU A 310 -8.29 1.27 8.55
N PRO A 311 -8.46 0.58 9.70
CA PRO A 311 -9.50 0.95 10.65
C PRO A 311 -9.37 2.39 11.15
N ASP A 312 -10.46 2.90 11.70
CA ASP A 312 -10.46 4.12 12.50
C ASP A 312 -9.54 3.91 13.71
N TRP A 313 -8.94 5.00 14.21
CA TRP A 313 -7.95 4.92 15.29
C TRP A 313 -8.48 4.21 16.56
N ASP A 314 -9.74 4.42 16.89
CA ASP A 314 -10.44 3.85 18.03
C ASP A 314 -11.27 2.61 17.68
N ALA A 315 -11.15 2.09 16.45
CA ALA A 315 -11.85 0.89 16.02
C ALA A 315 -11.45 -0.31 16.89
N ARG A 316 -12.47 -1.05 17.31
CA ARG A 316 -12.33 -2.25 18.13
C ARG A 316 -12.45 -3.47 17.23
N VAL A 317 -11.35 -4.22 17.11
CA VAL A 317 -11.22 -5.34 16.19
C VAL A 317 -11.18 -6.66 16.97
N PRO A 318 -12.28 -7.43 17.00
CA PRO A 318 -12.29 -8.74 17.63
C PRO A 318 -11.36 -9.69 16.87
N GLY A 319 -10.61 -10.51 17.60
CA GLY A 319 -9.86 -11.63 17.04
C GLY A 319 -10.67 -12.92 17.04
N ARG A 320 -10.00 -14.03 16.73
CA ARG A 320 -10.59 -15.36 16.90
C ARG A 320 -10.92 -15.64 18.37
N GLU A 321 -11.72 -16.67 18.60
CA GLU A 321 -11.97 -17.17 19.96
C GLU A 321 -10.64 -17.37 20.72
N GLY A 322 -10.50 -16.67 21.86
CA GLY A 322 -9.30 -16.71 22.69
C GLY A 322 -8.22 -15.65 22.37
N GLU A 323 -8.28 -14.95 21.23
CA GLU A 323 -7.30 -13.90 20.86
C GLU A 323 -7.63 -12.52 21.44
N GLY A 324 -8.82 -12.34 22.02
CA GLY A 324 -9.30 -11.07 22.55
C GLY A 324 -9.55 -10.02 21.47
N GLU A 325 -9.85 -8.80 21.91
CA GLU A 325 -10.10 -7.64 21.05
C GLU A 325 -8.89 -6.70 21.08
N VAL A 326 -8.62 -5.99 19.98
CA VAL A 326 -7.61 -4.93 19.93
C VAL A 326 -8.23 -3.59 19.58
N VAL A 327 -7.68 -2.50 20.13
CA VAL A 327 -7.94 -1.13 19.65
C VAL A 327 -6.89 -0.79 18.60
N TYR A 328 -7.30 -0.40 17.40
CA TYR A 328 -6.40 -0.32 16.25
C TYR A 328 -5.23 0.66 16.46
N GLY A 329 -5.48 1.84 17.01
CA GLY A 329 -4.44 2.85 17.24
C GLY A 329 -3.35 2.39 18.22
N GLU A 330 -3.73 1.63 19.25
CA GLU A 330 -2.77 1.02 20.19
C GLU A 330 -1.94 -0.06 19.49
N TYR A 331 -2.62 -0.95 18.75
CA TYR A 331 -1.97 -2.00 17.95
C TYR A 331 -0.96 -1.42 16.96
N LEU A 332 -1.35 -0.40 16.19
CA LEU A 332 -0.49 0.26 15.21
C LEU A 332 0.69 0.96 15.88
N SER A 333 0.46 1.64 17.01
CA SER A 333 1.52 2.32 17.77
C SER A 333 2.61 1.35 18.22
N ASP A 334 2.23 0.17 18.72
CA ASP A 334 3.19 -0.85 19.15
C ASP A 334 3.98 -1.44 17.98
N LYS A 335 3.35 -1.64 16.82
CA LYS A 335 4.04 -2.08 15.59
C LYS A 335 5.04 -1.03 15.11
N VAL A 336 4.65 0.24 15.07
CA VAL A 336 5.51 1.33 14.59
C VAL A 336 6.73 1.51 15.48
N ARG A 337 6.59 1.40 16.80
CA ARG A 337 7.74 1.42 17.74
C ARG A 337 8.75 0.31 17.49
N GLY A 338 8.34 -0.81 16.88
CA GLY A 338 9.22 -1.94 16.57
C GLY A 338 9.95 -1.84 15.22
N ASN A 339 9.55 -0.92 14.33
CA ASN A 339 10.07 -0.86 12.95
C ASN A 339 11.20 0.18 12.75
N PHE A 340 11.40 1.07 13.73
CA PHE A 340 12.32 2.20 13.66
C PHE A 340 13.34 2.20 14.80
#